data_AF-A0A381YK01-F1
#
_entry.id   AF-A0A381YK01-F1
#
_cell.length_a   1.000
_cell.length_b   1.000
_cell.length_c   1.000
_cell.angle_alpha   90.00
_cell.angle_beta   90.00
_cell.angle_gamma   90.00
#
_symmetry.space_group_name_H-M   'P 1'
#
loop_
_entity.id
_entity.type
_entity.pdbx_description
1 polymer ?
#
loop_
_entity_poly.entity_id
_entity_poly.type
_entity_poly.pdbx_seq_one_letter_code
_entity_poly.pdbx_strand_id
1 'polypeptide(L)'
;MIDRRKFIKSISALGISIPALQSGLLAKTPVAKKNNPVILCSRGEKWGRKVLKPGWDILRKNGALLDAIEKSANVTELDPNDTSVGYGGLPNEDGVVQLDAQIMNGPDHNCGSVACLEGIKTPCSVARLVMERTDHIHLVG
;
A
#
# COMPACT_ATOMS: atom_id res chain seq x y z
N MET A 1 -13.83 -20.24 -33.26
CA MET A 1 -13.27 -19.66 -32.02
C MET A 1 -13.03 -20.83 -31.06
N ILE A 2 -11.77 -21.19 -30.81
CA ILE A 2 -11.44 -22.41 -30.03
C ILE A 2 -11.60 -22.10 -28.53
N ASP A 3 -12.32 -22.96 -27.83
CA ASP A 3 -12.64 -22.82 -26.41
C ASP A 3 -11.39 -23.10 -25.54
N ARG A 4 -10.98 -22.11 -24.73
CA ARG A 4 -9.77 -22.15 -23.89
C ARG A 4 -9.68 -23.41 -23.02
N ARG A 5 -10.83 -23.95 -22.56
CA ARG A 5 -10.85 -25.16 -21.71
C ARG A 5 -10.49 -26.43 -22.47
N LYS A 6 -10.81 -26.52 -23.77
CA LYS A 6 -10.49 -27.67 -24.61
C LYS A 6 -9.02 -27.66 -25.06
N PHE A 7 -8.45 -26.46 -25.24
CA PHE A 7 -7.05 -26.28 -25.58
C PHE A 7 -6.10 -26.76 -24.47
N ILE A 8 -6.37 -26.38 -23.21
CA ILE A 8 -5.54 -26.78 -22.06
C ILE A 8 -5.54 -28.30 -21.86
N LYS A 9 -6.70 -28.96 -22.00
CA LYS A 9 -6.80 -30.42 -21.88
C LYS A 9 -6.05 -31.18 -22.99
N SER A 10 -5.92 -30.58 -24.18
CA SER A 10 -5.23 -31.20 -25.31
C SER A 10 -3.71 -31.14 -25.16
N ILE A 11 -3.19 -30.10 -24.50
CA ILE A 11 -1.74 -29.95 -24.24
C ILE A 11 -1.27 -30.90 -23.13
N SER A 12 -2.11 -31.18 -22.13
CA SER A 12 -1.76 -32.13 -21.05
C SER A 12 -1.60 -33.59 -21.50
N ALA A 13 -2.09 -33.95 -22.70
CA ALA A 13 -2.08 -35.34 -23.18
C ALA A 13 -0.88 -35.71 -24.08
N LEU A 14 -0.04 -34.74 -24.49
CA LEU A 14 1.03 -34.96 -25.48
C LEU A 14 2.45 -34.58 -25.00
N GLY A 15 2.63 -34.24 -23.73
CA GLY A 15 3.89 -33.67 -23.22
C GLY A 15 4.84 -34.61 -22.48
N ILE A 16 4.52 -35.91 -22.36
CA ILE A 16 5.38 -36.88 -21.66
C ILE A 16 6.13 -37.73 -22.68
N SER A 17 7.14 -37.15 -23.35
CA SER A 17 8.24 -37.94 -23.91
C SER A 17 9.42 -37.06 -24.35
N ILE A 18 10.51 -37.15 -23.56
CA ILE A 18 11.93 -37.03 -23.95
C ILE A 18 12.46 -35.59 -24.18
N PRO A 19 13.51 -35.08 -23.47
CA PRO A 19 14.46 -35.74 -22.56
C PRO A 19 14.61 -35.06 -21.19
N ALA A 20 14.45 -35.86 -20.14
CA ALA A 20 15.07 -35.66 -18.85
C ALA A 20 16.58 -35.94 -18.96
N LEU A 21 17.39 -34.99 -19.46
CA LEU A 21 18.86 -35.05 -19.33
C LEU A 21 19.59 -33.73 -19.73
N GLN A 22 19.19 -32.54 -19.24
CA GLN A 22 20.06 -31.35 -19.41
C GLN A 22 19.89 -30.16 -18.44
N SER A 23 19.09 -30.25 -17.37
CA SER A 23 18.89 -29.11 -16.46
C SER A 23 19.86 -29.06 -15.26
N GLY A 24 20.86 -29.95 -15.20
CA GLY A 24 21.74 -30.11 -14.04
C GLY A 24 22.87 -29.08 -13.84
N LEU A 25 22.95 -27.99 -14.61
CA LEU A 25 24.14 -27.11 -14.58
C LEU A 25 23.91 -25.62 -14.34
N LEU A 26 22.69 -25.14 -14.14
CA LEU A 26 22.44 -23.74 -13.73
C LEU A 26 21.25 -23.63 -12.75
N ALA A 27 21.21 -24.49 -11.73
CA ALA A 27 20.40 -24.18 -10.55
C ALA A 27 21.10 -23.05 -9.78
N LYS A 28 20.74 -21.81 -10.13
CA LYS A 28 21.11 -20.63 -9.32
C LYS A 28 20.57 -20.90 -7.92
N THR A 29 21.44 -21.14 -6.95
CA THR A 29 21.06 -21.36 -5.55
C THR A 29 20.08 -20.25 -5.17
N PRO A 30 18.83 -20.54 -4.78
CA PRO A 30 17.89 -19.51 -4.42
C PRO A 30 18.49 -18.78 -3.23
N VAL A 31 18.96 -17.55 -3.47
CA VAL A 31 19.37 -16.66 -2.38
C VAL A 31 18.13 -16.53 -1.52
N ALA A 32 18.21 -17.07 -0.29
CA ALA A 32 17.12 -16.95 0.67
C ALA A 32 16.74 -15.47 0.75
N LYS A 33 15.55 -15.13 0.25
CA LYS A 33 15.09 -13.76 0.20
C LYS A 33 14.95 -13.31 1.66
N LYS A 34 15.87 -12.48 2.12
CA LYS A 34 15.80 -11.91 3.46
C LYS A 34 14.53 -11.06 3.50
N ASN A 35 13.50 -11.55 4.18
CA ASN A 35 12.24 -10.84 4.36
C ASN A 35 12.38 -9.75 5.44
N ASN A 36 13.32 -8.84 5.22
CA ASN A 36 13.43 -7.67 6.06
C ASN A 36 12.31 -6.70 5.66
N PRO A 37 11.49 -6.22 6.60
CA PRO A 37 10.49 -5.21 6.29
C PRO A 37 11.19 -3.95 5.79
N VAL A 38 10.61 -3.33 4.76
CA VAL A 38 11.06 -2.05 4.22
C VAL A 38 9.86 -1.12 4.28
N ILE A 39 10.09 0.09 4.81
CA ILE A 39 9.11 1.17 4.83
C ILE A 39 9.76 2.40 4.20
N LEU A 40 9.04 3.06 3.30
CA LEU A 40 9.51 4.20 2.52
C LEU A 40 8.42 5.26 2.51
N CYS A 41 8.80 6.52 2.39
CA CYS A 41 7.88 7.62 2.14
C CYS A 41 8.47 8.51 1.05
N SER A 42 7.65 9.41 0.51
CA SER A 42 8.13 10.50 -0.32
C SER A 42 8.99 11.47 0.51
N ARG A 43 9.67 12.39 -0.18
CA ARG A 43 10.63 13.37 0.38
C ARG A 43 11.97 12.74 0.82
N GLY A 44 12.91 13.60 1.23
CA GLY A 44 14.28 13.20 1.55
C GLY A 44 14.45 12.46 2.88
N GLU A 45 15.65 11.94 3.09
CA GLU A 45 16.02 11.11 4.25
C GLU A 45 15.66 11.74 5.61
N LYS A 46 15.94 13.03 5.79
CA LYS A 46 15.62 13.75 7.04
C LYS A 46 14.13 13.69 7.37
N TRP A 47 13.29 13.81 6.35
CA TRP A 47 11.84 13.72 6.51
C TRP A 47 11.41 12.28 6.82
N GLY A 48 11.94 11.32 6.06
CA GLY A 48 11.67 9.90 6.29
C GLY A 48 12.00 9.46 7.71
N ARG A 49 13.15 9.88 8.26
CA ARG A 49 13.52 9.57 9.66
C ARG A 49 12.50 10.09 10.68
N LYS A 50 11.85 11.23 10.42
CA LYS A 50 10.81 11.80 11.29
C LYS A 50 9.51 10.98 11.20
N VAL A 51 9.00 10.78 9.99
CA VAL A 51 7.63 10.24 9.77
C VAL A 51 7.57 8.72 9.79
N LEU A 52 8.65 8.04 9.41
CA LEU A 52 8.70 6.57 9.37
C LEU A 52 9.03 5.96 10.73
N LYS A 53 9.56 6.74 11.70
CA LYS A 53 9.97 6.19 13.00
C LYS A 53 8.83 5.50 13.76
N PRO A 54 7.62 6.09 13.87
CA PRO A 54 6.51 5.43 14.55
C PRO A 54 6.02 4.16 13.82
N GLY A 55 5.90 4.20 12.49
CA GLY A 55 5.53 3.02 11.69
C GLY A 55 6.58 1.92 11.76
N TRP A 56 7.86 2.28 11.75
CA TRP A 56 8.96 1.33 11.92
C TRP A 56 8.95 0.63 13.28
N ASP A 57 8.59 1.34 14.34
CA ASP A 57 8.47 0.75 15.67
C ASP A 57 7.36 -0.31 15.75
N ILE A 58 6.30 -0.16 14.95
CA ILE A 58 5.24 -1.16 14.80
C ILE A 58 5.77 -2.37 14.01
N LEU A 59 6.39 -2.14 12.85
CA LEU A 59 6.92 -3.21 11.99
C LEU A 59 7.99 -4.06 12.70
N ARG A 60 8.90 -3.44 13.45
CA ARG A 60 9.96 -4.15 14.19
C ARG A 60 9.40 -5.09 15.27
N LYS A 61 8.18 -4.83 15.74
CA LYS A 61 7.47 -5.67 16.72
C LYS A 61 6.55 -6.70 16.06
N ASN A 62 6.66 -6.90 14.74
CA ASN A 62 5.76 -7.73 13.94
C ASN A 62 4.28 -7.27 14.03
N GLY A 63 4.05 -5.96 14.18
CA GLY A 63 2.71 -5.38 14.13
C GLY A 63 2.12 -5.35 12.72
N ALA A 64 0.85 -4.95 12.61
CA ALA A 64 0.15 -4.93 11.33
C ALA A 64 0.72 -3.86 10.38
N LEU A 65 0.78 -4.20 9.08
CA LEU A 65 1.32 -3.33 8.04
C LEU A 65 0.51 -2.03 7.91
N LEU A 66 -0.83 -2.13 7.92
CA LEU A 66 -1.72 -0.97 7.80
C LEU A 66 -1.56 -0.01 8.98
N ASP A 67 -1.42 -0.54 10.20
CA ASP A 67 -1.17 0.27 11.39
C ASP A 67 0.14 1.05 11.28
N ALA A 68 1.18 0.43 10.70
CA ALA A 68 2.46 1.10 10.49
C ALA A 68 2.36 2.25 9.47
N ILE A 69 1.67 2.02 8.35
CA ILE A 69 1.51 3.03 7.29
C ILE A 69 0.64 4.19 7.76
N GLU A 70 -0.52 3.89 8.35
CA GLU A 70 -1.43 4.90 8.92
C GLU A 70 -0.71 5.74 9.97
N LYS A 71 -0.01 5.09 10.91
CA LYS A 71 0.70 5.83 11.96
C LYS A 71 1.78 6.75 11.39
N SER A 72 2.46 6.34 10.32
CA SER A 72 3.46 7.16 9.64
C SER A 72 2.86 8.32 8.86
N ALA A 73 1.71 8.12 8.20
CA ALA A 73 0.98 9.20 7.52
C ALA A 73 0.53 10.28 8.51
N ASN A 74 -0.10 9.85 9.61
CA ASN A 74 -0.66 10.76 10.62
C ASN A 74 0.39 11.67 11.29
N VAL A 75 1.69 11.30 11.28
CA VAL A 75 2.76 12.20 11.76
C VAL A 75 2.81 13.49 10.95
N THR A 76 2.64 13.38 9.64
CA THR A 76 2.63 14.55 8.75
C THR A 76 1.30 15.27 8.84
N GLU A 77 0.19 14.53 8.79
CA GLU A 77 -1.16 15.10 8.83
C GLU A 77 -1.45 15.91 10.11
N LEU A 78 -0.80 15.57 11.22
CA LEU A 78 -0.96 16.27 12.50
C LEU A 78 0.06 17.39 12.72
N ASP A 79 1.05 17.59 11.84
CA ASP A 79 2.06 18.64 11.99
C ASP A 79 1.52 19.99 11.50
N PRO A 80 1.27 20.97 12.37
CA PRO A 80 0.80 22.30 11.95
C PRO A 80 1.81 23.08 11.11
N ASN A 81 3.09 22.67 11.10
CA ASN A 81 4.13 23.33 10.33
C ASN A 81 4.26 22.77 8.91
N ASP A 82 3.58 21.64 8.59
CA ASP A 82 3.52 21.13 7.23
C ASP A 82 2.35 21.80 6.50
N THR A 83 2.67 22.61 5.50
CA THR A 83 1.67 23.38 4.74
C THR A 83 1.05 22.62 3.57
N SER A 84 1.41 21.34 3.38
CA SER A 84 0.99 20.55 2.22
C SER A 84 0.16 19.33 2.56
N VAL A 85 0.02 18.97 3.84
CA VAL A 85 -0.66 17.73 4.26
C VAL A 85 -1.37 17.94 5.60
N GLY A 86 -2.65 17.61 5.65
CA GLY A 86 -3.44 17.57 6.88
C GLY A 86 -3.65 18.94 7.54
N TYR A 87 -3.45 19.01 8.85
CA TYR A 87 -3.85 20.13 9.71
C TYR A 87 -3.26 21.48 9.32
N GLY A 88 -2.01 21.52 8.86
CA GLY A 88 -1.35 22.75 8.42
C GLY A 88 -1.59 23.10 6.94
N GLY A 89 -2.33 22.26 6.20
CA GLY A 89 -2.54 22.38 4.77
C GLY A 89 -3.05 23.76 4.34
N LEU A 90 -2.49 24.28 3.24
CA LEU A 90 -3.00 25.51 2.63
C LEU A 90 -4.43 25.31 2.11
N PRO A 91 -5.32 26.30 2.28
CA PRO A 91 -6.69 26.21 1.82
C PRO A 91 -6.81 26.36 0.29
N ASN A 92 -8.00 26.02 -0.22
CA ASN A 92 -8.44 26.36 -1.57
C ASN A 92 -8.73 27.86 -1.73
N GLU A 93 -9.21 28.29 -2.91
CA GLU A 93 -9.48 29.69 -3.22
C GLU A 93 -10.55 30.35 -2.34
N ASP A 94 -11.46 29.56 -1.78
CA ASP A 94 -12.50 30.00 -0.85
C ASP A 94 -12.01 30.06 0.62
N GLY A 95 -10.74 29.75 0.86
CA GLY A 95 -10.17 29.73 2.21
C GLY A 95 -10.52 28.47 3.00
N VAL A 96 -11.01 27.42 2.34
CA VAL A 96 -11.40 26.16 2.98
C VAL A 96 -10.29 25.12 2.84
N VAL A 97 -9.92 24.47 3.96
CA VAL A 97 -8.94 23.38 3.96
C VAL A 97 -9.67 22.07 3.66
N GLN A 98 -9.40 21.54 2.47
CA GLN A 98 -9.95 20.30 1.95
C GLN A 98 -8.83 19.29 1.74
N LEU A 99 -9.03 18.06 2.22
CA LEU A 99 -7.97 17.06 2.29
C LEU A 99 -8.33 15.79 1.52
N ASP A 100 -7.32 15.25 0.85
CA ASP A 100 -7.42 14.00 0.11
C ASP A 100 -6.50 12.94 0.74
N ALA A 101 -6.97 11.70 0.85
CA ALA A 101 -6.14 10.58 1.27
C ALA A 101 -6.65 9.25 0.72
N GLN A 102 -5.74 8.28 0.60
CA GLN A 102 -6.06 6.90 0.30
C GLN A 102 -5.18 5.94 1.07
N ILE A 103 -5.67 4.72 1.27
CA ILE A 103 -4.91 3.61 1.82
C ILE A 103 -5.28 2.31 1.08
N MET A 104 -4.30 1.43 0.88
CA MET A 104 -4.48 0.15 0.20
C MET A 104 -3.73 -0.95 0.94
N ASN A 105 -4.40 -2.08 1.11
CA ASN A 105 -3.81 -3.31 1.58
C ASN A 105 -3.47 -4.22 0.38
N GLY A 106 -2.18 -4.47 0.15
CA GLY A 106 -1.72 -5.24 -1.00
C GLY A 106 -2.15 -6.71 -1.03
N PRO A 107 -2.09 -7.47 0.08
CA PRO A 107 -2.41 -8.91 0.09
C PRO A 107 -3.84 -9.28 -0.25
N ASP A 108 -4.82 -8.47 0.15
CA ASP A 108 -6.25 -8.72 -0.09
C ASP A 108 -6.86 -7.76 -1.12
N HIS A 109 -6.07 -6.81 -1.63
CA HIS A 109 -6.47 -5.77 -2.58
C HIS A 109 -7.58 -4.83 -2.07
N ASN A 110 -7.80 -4.77 -0.76
CA ASN A 110 -8.74 -3.81 -0.17
C ASN A 110 -8.16 -2.39 -0.23
N CYS A 111 -9.01 -1.40 -0.48
CA CYS A 111 -8.62 0.00 -0.47
C CYS A 111 -9.76 0.90 0.01
N GLY A 112 -9.40 2.10 0.43
CA GLY A 112 -10.34 3.15 0.79
C GLY A 112 -9.71 4.51 0.57
N SER A 113 -10.56 5.50 0.31
CA SER A 113 -10.13 6.85 -0.05
C SER A 113 -11.18 7.88 0.28
N VAL A 114 -10.70 9.10 0.51
CA VAL A 114 -11.50 10.30 0.72
C VAL A 114 -10.94 11.44 -0.14
N ALA A 115 -11.80 12.32 -0.61
CA ALA A 115 -11.40 13.57 -1.26
C ALA A 115 -12.29 14.74 -0.86
N CYS A 116 -11.74 15.95 -0.94
CA CYS A 116 -12.38 17.18 -0.50
C CYS A 116 -12.87 17.14 0.97
N LEU A 117 -12.23 16.33 1.83
CA LEU A 117 -12.68 16.14 3.21
C LEU A 117 -12.36 17.37 4.07
N GLU A 118 -13.36 17.86 4.78
CA GLU A 118 -13.25 19.01 5.68
C GLU A 118 -13.36 18.62 7.16
N GLY A 119 -12.81 19.45 8.05
CA GLY A 119 -13.02 19.32 9.50
C GLY A 119 -12.32 18.13 10.18
N ILE A 120 -11.56 17.30 9.46
CA ILE A 120 -10.85 16.13 10.01
C ILE A 120 -9.35 16.24 9.73
N LYS A 121 -8.53 16.17 10.79
CA LYS A 121 -7.08 16.35 10.67
C LYS A 121 -6.34 15.14 10.09
N THR A 122 -6.92 13.94 10.17
CA THR A 122 -6.29 12.67 9.78
C THR A 122 -7.07 11.97 8.67
N PRO A 123 -7.03 12.49 7.42
CA PRO A 123 -7.79 11.93 6.31
C PRO A 123 -7.37 10.48 5.98
N CYS A 124 -6.12 10.07 6.18
CA CYS A 124 -5.68 8.67 6.01
C CYS A 124 -6.45 7.68 6.90
N SER A 125 -6.71 8.06 8.16
CA SER A 125 -7.53 7.25 9.07
C SER A 125 -8.98 7.14 8.60
N VAL A 126 -9.54 8.20 8.00
CA VAL A 126 -10.91 8.14 7.43
C VAL A 126 -10.92 7.25 6.19
N ALA A 127 -9.93 7.36 5.31
CA ALA A 127 -9.77 6.47 4.16
C ALA A 127 -9.69 4.99 4.60
N ARG A 128 -9.02 4.69 5.72
CA ARG A 128 -9.02 3.34 6.31
C ARG A 128 -10.40 2.91 6.80
N LEU A 129 -11.16 3.81 7.43
CA LEU A 129 -12.53 3.52 7.83
C LEU A 129 -13.44 3.25 6.63
N VAL A 130 -13.28 3.97 5.51
CA VAL A 130 -14.00 3.67 4.26
C VAL A 130 -13.73 2.24 3.82
N MET A 131 -12.46 1.83 3.79
CA MET A 131 -12.03 0.47 3.45
C MET A 131 -12.60 -0.61 4.39
N GLU A 132 -12.61 -0.36 5.71
CA GLU A 132 -12.94 -1.38 6.72
C GLU A 132 -14.42 -1.43 7.11
N ARG A 133 -15.18 -0.35 6.89
CA ARG A 133 -16.52 -0.16 7.47
C ARG A 133 -17.62 0.07 6.44
N THR A 134 -17.30 0.11 5.15
CA THR A 134 -18.27 0.36 4.09
C THR A 134 -18.07 -0.60 2.93
N ASP A 135 -19.09 -0.74 2.09
CA ASP A 135 -19.00 -1.48 0.82
C ASP A 135 -18.51 -0.57 -0.35
N HIS A 136 -17.96 0.61 -0.01
CA HIS A 136 -17.48 1.61 -0.96
C HIS A 136 -15.97 1.84 -0.80
N ILE A 137 -15.32 2.30 -1.86
CA ILE A 137 -13.86 2.56 -1.88
C ILE A 137 -13.50 4.04 -1.87
N HIS A 138 -14.47 4.93 -2.14
CA HIS A 138 -14.23 6.36 -2.30
C HIS A 138 -15.44 7.16 -1.84
N LEU A 139 -15.23 8.08 -0.90
CA LEU A 139 -16.22 9.06 -0.46
C LEU A 139 -15.68 10.46 -0.68
N VAL A 140 -16.54 11.41 -1.05
CA VAL A 140 -16.13 12.79 -1.36
C VAL A 140 -17.06 13.82 -0.74
N GLY A 141 -16.49 14.98 -0.44
CA GLY A 141 -17.17 16.14 0.13
C GLY A 141 -17.01 16.28 1.64
#